data_AF-A0A814WS54-F1
#
_entry.id   AF-A0A814WS54-F1
#
_cell.length_a   1.000
_cell.length_b   1.000
_cell.length_c   1.000
_cell.angle_alpha   90.00
_cell.angle_beta   90.00
_cell.angle_gamma   90.00
#
_symmetry.space_group_name_H-M   'P 1'
#
loop_
_entity.id
_entity.type
_entity.pdbx_description
1 polymer ?
#
loop_
_entity_poly.entity_id
_entity_poly.type
_entity_poly.pdbx_seq_one_letter_code
_entity_poly.pdbx_strand_id
1 'polypeptide(L)'
;MAEWNKNVRLLRTLNDDHEGKFAAVEGEVEDRDGEKKSAVLLFEKTPFQFDDLVKLMQDDEKQFKVDFINDVYHKYTVEARSACNDVKLAYIYPAAPLHIKKYSKKKFSLICETSQCYETIVRPYIEKNQLNAQWVYNIIDGKSERERILLENDQFIVLPDIMWDGKAIESIHVLGLVKSHDIHSIRDLKPEHIPLLESLLAKTKEFLSSKYGISSKTIRAFFHYPPTFYHLHVHFTALQNRLCGCEVERAHLVEDVIDHLKLQSNYYQIKTLYYKVAVNDPLYKLLEQEEEDKA
;
A
#
# COMPACT_ATOMS: atom_id res chain seq x y z
N MET A 1 17.20 13.85 30.65
CA MET A 1 16.59 13.90 29.31
C MET A 1 15.39 14.82 29.41
N ALA A 2 15.27 15.87 28.59
CA ALA A 2 14.09 16.74 28.66
C ALA A 2 12.89 15.96 28.09
N GLU A 3 11.97 15.52 28.96
CA GLU A 3 10.88 14.59 28.66
C GLU A 3 9.81 15.17 27.70
N TRP A 4 9.79 16.49 27.48
CA TRP A 4 8.94 17.19 26.51
C TRP A 4 9.35 18.67 26.47
N ASN A 5 9.42 19.29 25.28
CA ASN A 5 9.61 20.74 25.18
C ASN A 5 8.25 21.42 24.97
N LYS A 6 7.76 22.11 26.00
CA LYS A 6 6.50 22.86 25.96
C LYS A 6 6.50 24.04 24.98
N ASN A 7 7.67 24.45 24.46
CA ASN A 7 7.82 25.60 23.58
C ASN A 7 7.74 25.24 22.07
N VAL A 8 7.12 24.11 21.72
CA VAL A 8 6.94 23.76 20.30
C VAL A 8 5.90 24.66 19.63
N ARG A 9 6.33 25.40 18.61
CA ARG A 9 5.45 26.18 17.75
C ARG A 9 4.99 25.30 16.59
N LEU A 10 3.70 25.00 16.53
CA LEU A 10 3.13 24.28 15.39
C LEU A 10 3.10 25.19 14.15
N LEU A 11 3.59 24.67 13.02
CA LEU A 11 3.72 25.43 11.77
C LEU A 11 2.60 25.07 10.79
N ARG A 12 2.45 23.79 10.46
CA ARG A 12 1.46 23.30 9.49
C ARG A 12 1.18 21.81 9.64
N THR A 13 0.02 21.38 9.18
CA THR A 13 -0.31 19.96 9.02
C THR A 13 0.47 19.38 7.85
N LEU A 14 1.21 18.30 8.11
CA LEU A 14 1.89 17.49 7.10
C LEU A 14 0.94 16.44 6.50
N ASN A 15 0.17 15.76 7.35
CA ASN A 15 -0.81 14.77 6.93
C ASN A 15 -2.00 14.71 7.89
N ASP A 16 -3.19 14.52 7.33
CA ASP A 16 -4.47 14.31 8.00
C ASP A 16 -5.13 13.04 7.44
N ASP A 17 -5.01 11.94 8.19
CA ASP A 17 -5.64 10.67 7.87
C ASP A 17 -6.92 10.50 8.70
N HIS A 18 -8.04 10.78 8.05
CA HIS A 18 -9.36 10.67 8.66
C HIS A 18 -9.81 9.22 8.88
N GLU A 19 -9.27 8.25 8.14
CA GLU A 19 -9.64 6.85 8.29
C GLU A 19 -8.89 6.25 9.48
N GLY A 20 -7.56 6.40 9.51
CA GLY A 20 -6.70 5.97 10.61
C GLY A 20 -6.79 6.83 11.87
N LYS A 21 -7.55 7.93 11.85
CA LYS A 21 -7.68 8.90 12.97
C LYS A 21 -6.31 9.42 13.43
N PHE A 22 -5.48 9.78 12.45
CA PHE A 22 -4.09 10.16 12.63
C PHE A 22 -3.81 11.54 12.01
N ALA A 23 -2.93 12.32 12.64
CA ALA A 23 -2.42 13.57 12.09
C ALA A 23 -0.91 13.72 12.32
N ALA A 24 -0.20 14.19 11.30
CA ALA A 24 1.20 14.59 11.39
C ALA A 24 1.31 16.10 11.23
N VAL A 25 2.07 16.75 12.11
CA VAL A 25 2.23 18.20 12.17
C VAL A 25 3.71 18.56 12.22
N GLU A 26 4.11 19.54 11.42
CA GLU A 26 5.44 20.14 11.49
C GLU A 26 5.45 21.20 12.59
N GLY A 27 6.44 21.12 13.47
CA GLY A 27 6.69 22.11 14.52
C GLY A 27 8.11 22.68 14.42
N GLU A 28 8.31 23.78 15.13
CA GLU A 28 9.61 24.41 15.34
C GLU A 28 9.85 24.49 16.85
N VAL A 29 11.06 24.12 17.27
CA VAL A 29 11.51 24.21 18.66
C VAL A 29 12.79 25.02 18.70
N GLU A 30 12.74 26.08 19.49
CA GLU A 30 13.92 26.85 19.87
C GLU A 30 14.66 26.08 20.98
N ASP A 31 15.93 25.76 20.72
CA ASP A 31 16.78 25.10 21.71
C ASP A 31 17.36 26.09 22.73
N ARG A 32 18.21 25.59 23.63
CA ARG A 32 18.79 26.41 24.70
C ARG A 32 19.75 27.48 24.20
N ASP A 33 20.26 27.32 22.97
CA ASP A 33 21.21 28.22 22.34
C ASP A 33 20.51 29.23 21.40
N GLY A 34 19.16 29.19 21.36
CA GLY A 34 18.34 30.06 20.52
C GLY A 34 18.22 29.57 19.07
N GLU A 35 18.74 28.39 18.75
CA GLU A 35 18.62 27.82 17.41
C GLU A 35 17.25 27.18 17.21
N LYS A 36 16.62 27.51 16.08
CA LYS A 36 15.34 26.94 15.67
C LYS A 36 15.56 25.64 14.92
N LYS A 37 15.04 24.56 15.48
CA LYS A 37 15.14 23.20 14.93
C LYS A 37 13.74 22.65 14.67
N SER A 38 13.57 22.01 13.51
CA SER A 38 12.30 21.38 13.13
C SER A 38 11.96 20.21 14.04
N ALA A 39 10.67 19.97 14.22
CA ALA A 39 10.11 18.81 14.89
C ALA A 39 8.95 18.24 14.07
N VAL A 40 8.66 16.95 14.22
CA VAL A 40 7.45 16.33 13.70
C VAL A 40 6.67 15.72 14.85
N LEU A 41 5.39 16.09 14.95
CA LEU A 41 4.45 15.61 15.96
C LEU A 41 3.42 14.71 15.28
N LEU A 42 3.25 13.50 15.81
CA LEU A 42 2.31 12.52 15.30
C LEU A 42 1.24 12.27 16.35
N PHE A 43 -0.01 12.60 16.02
CA PHE A 43 -1.18 12.43 16.87
C PHE A 43 -2.01 11.27 16.35
N GLU A 44 -2.39 10.35 17.23
CA GLU A 44 -3.18 9.16 16.87
C GLU A 44 -4.25 8.93 17.95
N LYS A 45 -5.50 8.70 17.55
CA LYS A 45 -6.55 8.28 18.48
C LYS A 45 -6.27 6.84 18.94
N THR A 46 -6.48 6.59 20.23
CA THR A 46 -6.35 5.24 20.79
C THR A 46 -7.56 4.37 20.43
N PRO A 47 -7.37 3.05 20.21
CA PRO A 47 -8.50 2.13 20.04
C PRO A 47 -9.36 2.06 21.30
N PHE A 48 -10.67 1.96 21.12
CA PHE A 48 -11.60 1.79 22.24
C PHE A 48 -11.33 0.49 23.01
N GLN A 49 -11.36 0.59 24.33
CA GLN A 49 -11.46 -0.57 25.23
C GLN A 49 -12.91 -0.75 25.66
N PHE A 50 -13.37 -2.00 25.74
CA PHE A 50 -14.77 -2.29 26.02
C PHE A 50 -15.22 -1.71 27.37
N ASP A 51 -14.40 -1.85 28.41
CA ASP A 51 -14.73 -1.34 29.75
C ASP A 51 -14.88 0.19 29.79
N ASP A 52 -14.12 0.90 28.96
CA ASP A 52 -14.21 2.36 28.86
C ASP A 52 -15.45 2.80 28.08
N LEU A 53 -15.88 2.01 27.09
CA LEU A 53 -17.18 2.20 26.44
C LEU A 53 -18.34 1.99 27.41
N VAL A 54 -18.27 0.98 28.27
CA VAL A 54 -19.30 0.73 29.29
C VAL A 54 -19.42 1.93 30.23
N LYS A 55 -18.29 2.48 30.70
CA LYS A 55 -18.29 3.69 31.54
C LYS A 55 -18.86 4.89 30.79
N LEU A 56 -18.46 5.11 29.54
CA LEU A 56 -18.98 6.20 28.72
C LEU A 56 -20.50 6.14 28.56
N MET A 57 -21.08 4.94 28.39
CA MET A 57 -22.52 4.76 28.27
C MET A 57 -23.28 4.91 29.61
N GLN A 58 -22.58 4.86 30.74
CA GLN A 58 -23.14 5.09 32.08
C GLN A 58 -23.03 6.55 32.54
N ASP A 59 -22.26 7.38 31.82
CA ASP A 59 -22.13 8.82 32.08
C ASP A 59 -23.40 9.61 31.67
N ASP A 60 -23.44 10.91 32.02
CA ASP A 60 -24.59 11.81 31.84
C ASP A 60 -25.12 11.83 30.39
N GLU A 61 -26.42 11.52 30.20
CA GLU A 61 -27.11 11.56 28.90
C GLU A 61 -26.95 12.89 28.15
N LYS A 62 -26.70 14.00 28.86
CA LYS A 62 -26.48 15.32 28.25
C LYS A 62 -25.22 15.42 27.39
N GLN A 63 -24.29 14.48 27.51
CA GLN A 63 -23.10 14.43 26.65
C GLN A 63 -23.41 13.94 25.23
N PHE A 64 -24.59 13.35 25.00
CA PHE A 64 -25.02 12.84 23.70
C PHE A 64 -25.75 13.92 22.92
N LYS A 65 -25.16 14.33 21.80
CA LYS A 65 -25.78 15.24 20.84
C LYS A 65 -26.33 14.43 19.67
N VAL A 66 -27.64 14.54 19.42
CA VAL A 66 -28.27 13.90 18.26
C VAL A 66 -27.76 14.54 16.97
N ASP A 67 -27.24 13.72 16.06
CA ASP A 67 -26.88 14.15 14.71
C ASP A 67 -27.92 13.71 13.67
N PHE A 68 -28.51 12.52 13.85
CA PHE A 68 -29.45 11.94 12.89
C PHE A 68 -30.32 10.86 13.54
N ILE A 69 -31.60 10.81 13.20
CA ILE A 69 -32.55 9.78 13.62
C ILE A 69 -33.39 9.39 12.41
N ASN A 70 -33.39 8.11 12.05
CA ASN A 70 -34.29 7.55 11.04
C ASN A 70 -34.62 6.09 11.35
N ASP A 71 -35.89 5.83 11.67
CA ASP A 71 -36.40 4.51 12.07
C ASP A 71 -35.56 3.90 13.21
N VAL A 72 -34.82 2.80 12.93
CA VAL A 72 -33.94 2.15 13.91
C VAL A 72 -32.50 2.68 13.91
N TYR A 73 -32.16 3.63 13.04
CA TYR A 73 -30.80 4.18 12.90
C TYR A 73 -30.69 5.54 13.58
N HIS A 74 -29.99 5.58 14.70
CA HIS A 74 -29.69 6.82 15.44
C HIS A 74 -28.19 7.09 15.42
N LYS A 75 -27.78 8.33 15.14
CA LYS A 75 -26.39 8.80 15.21
C LYS A 75 -26.29 9.92 16.22
N TYR A 76 -25.28 9.80 17.07
CA TYR A 76 -24.97 10.79 18.10
C TYR A 76 -23.49 11.14 18.04
N THR A 77 -23.17 12.39 18.35
CA THR A 77 -21.82 12.81 18.74
C THR A 77 -21.77 12.83 20.26
N VAL A 78 -20.77 12.16 20.83
CA VAL A 78 -20.62 12.01 22.29
C VAL A 78 -19.38 12.78 22.74
N GLU A 79 -19.55 13.72 23.67
CA GLU A 79 -18.40 14.35 24.34
C GLU A 79 -17.86 13.40 25.41
N ALA A 80 -17.02 12.44 25.00
CA ALA A 80 -16.31 11.63 25.98
C ALA A 80 -15.40 12.56 26.77
N ARG A 81 -15.51 12.64 28.11
CA ARG A 81 -14.72 13.59 28.91
C ARG A 81 -13.45 13.00 29.50
N SER A 82 -13.38 11.67 29.68
CA SER A 82 -12.20 11.04 30.28
C SER A 82 -12.01 9.56 29.92
N ALA A 83 -13.08 8.77 29.80
CA ALA A 83 -12.94 7.31 29.68
C ALA A 83 -12.25 6.83 28.39
N CYS A 84 -12.44 7.49 27.25
CA CYS A 84 -11.96 7.00 25.95
C CYS A 84 -11.36 8.11 25.06
N ASN A 85 -10.68 9.07 25.69
CA ASN A 85 -10.26 10.30 25.02
C ASN A 85 -8.77 10.42 24.72
N ASP A 86 -7.99 9.40 25.08
CA ASP A 86 -6.54 9.44 24.98
C ASP A 86 -6.07 9.61 23.52
N VAL A 87 -5.13 10.52 23.35
CA VAL A 87 -4.42 10.77 22.10
C VAL A 87 -2.97 10.41 22.30
N LYS A 88 -2.50 9.45 21.52
CA LYS A 88 -1.08 9.08 21.50
C LYS A 88 -0.32 10.15 20.74
N LEU A 89 0.77 10.63 21.35
CA LEU A 89 1.68 11.59 20.75
C LEU A 89 3.06 10.97 20.58
N ALA A 90 3.55 10.88 19.35
CA ALA A 90 4.96 10.62 19.08
C ALA A 90 5.65 11.91 18.62
N TYR A 91 6.84 12.16 19.15
CA TYR A 91 7.58 13.40 18.96
C TYR A 91 8.98 13.13 18.39
N ILE A 92 9.25 13.65 17.20
CA ILE A 92 10.52 13.48 16.50
C ILE A 92 11.26 14.82 16.50
N TYR A 93 12.39 14.88 17.20
CA TYR A 93 13.21 16.08 17.31
C TYR A 93 14.69 15.75 17.56
N PRO A 94 15.63 16.41 16.87
CA PRO A 94 15.42 17.31 15.73
C PRO A 94 15.01 16.55 14.47
N ALA A 95 14.04 17.07 13.73
CA ALA A 95 13.52 16.45 12.51
C ALA A 95 14.29 16.92 11.26
N ALA A 96 15.06 16.02 10.64
CA ALA A 96 15.62 16.24 9.30
C ALA A 96 14.54 16.35 8.19
N PRO A 97 14.85 16.95 7.02
CA PRO A 97 13.91 17.08 5.89
C PRO A 97 13.29 15.77 5.41
N LEU A 98 14.02 14.66 5.54
CA LEU A 98 13.52 13.32 5.21
C LEU A 98 12.37 12.88 6.11
N HIS A 99 12.36 13.26 7.39
CA HIS A 99 11.24 12.97 8.30
C HIS A 99 10.00 13.74 7.89
N ILE A 100 10.14 15.05 7.59
CA ILE A 100 9.04 15.88 7.11
C ILE A 100 8.47 15.26 5.84
N LYS A 101 9.31 14.94 4.84
CA LYS A 101 8.88 14.30 3.60
C LYS A 101 8.19 12.95 3.82
N LYS A 102 8.66 12.14 4.78
CA LYS A 102 8.06 10.83 5.12
C LYS A 102 6.63 10.97 5.67
N TYR A 103 6.39 11.97 6.52
CA TYR A 103 5.09 12.17 7.18
C TYR A 103 4.18 13.18 6.46
N SER A 104 4.64 13.81 5.39
CA SER A 104 3.80 14.61 4.49
C SER A 104 2.81 13.74 3.72
N LYS A 105 1.57 14.20 3.60
CA LYS A 105 0.51 13.58 2.80
C LYS A 105 0.96 13.55 1.34
N LYS A 106 1.03 12.34 0.80
CA LYS A 106 1.28 12.15 -0.63
C LYS A 106 -0.01 12.48 -1.37
N LYS A 107 0.06 13.40 -2.33
CA LYS A 107 -1.02 13.65 -3.28
C LYS A 107 -0.89 12.68 -4.43
N PHE A 108 -2.00 12.06 -4.79
CA PHE A 108 -2.09 11.15 -5.92
C PHE A 108 -3.10 11.68 -6.93
N SER A 109 -2.83 11.42 -8.22
CA SER A 109 -3.79 11.58 -9.30
C SER A 109 -4.13 10.23 -9.90
N LEU A 110 -5.36 10.07 -10.39
CA LEU A 110 -5.77 8.88 -11.11
C LEU A 110 -5.45 9.07 -12.59
N ILE A 111 -4.59 8.21 -13.12
CA ILE A 111 -4.15 8.23 -14.52
C ILE A 111 -5.04 7.31 -15.35
N CYS A 112 -5.33 7.74 -16.58
CA CYS A 112 -6.02 6.96 -17.61
C CYS A 112 -5.02 6.59 -18.72
N GLU A 113 -4.32 5.47 -18.59
CA GLU A 113 -3.28 5.07 -19.54
C GLU A 113 -3.86 4.23 -20.68
N THR A 114 -4.03 4.85 -21.85
CA THR A 114 -4.38 4.13 -23.09
C THR A 114 -3.21 3.31 -23.62
N SER A 115 -3.48 2.39 -24.54
CA SER A 115 -2.43 1.66 -25.26
C SER A 115 -1.41 2.59 -25.92
N GLN A 116 -1.88 3.65 -26.60
CA GLN A 116 -1.00 4.63 -27.23
C GLN A 116 -0.13 5.35 -26.19
N CYS A 117 -0.71 5.81 -25.08
CA CYS A 117 0.03 6.45 -23.99
C CYS A 117 1.10 5.52 -23.41
N TYR A 118 0.77 4.24 -23.23
CA TYR A 118 1.75 3.26 -22.77
C TYR A 118 2.94 3.16 -23.73
N GLU A 119 2.68 3.01 -25.03
CA GLU A 119 3.74 2.85 -26.03
C GLU A 119 4.58 4.12 -26.24
N THR A 120 3.99 5.31 -26.18
CA THR A 120 4.70 6.56 -26.49
C THR A 120 5.36 7.22 -25.29
N ILE A 121 4.86 6.98 -24.07
CA ILE A 121 5.32 7.68 -22.85
C ILE A 121 5.82 6.70 -21.81
N VAL A 122 4.95 5.77 -21.39
CA VAL A 122 5.19 4.97 -20.18
C VAL A 122 6.27 3.92 -20.41
N ARG A 123 6.20 3.15 -21.51
CA ARG A 123 7.21 2.16 -21.89
C ARG A 123 8.61 2.81 -22.05
N PRO A 124 8.79 3.88 -22.84
CA PRO A 124 10.09 4.55 -22.93
C PRO A 124 10.63 5.05 -21.58
N TYR A 125 9.74 5.54 -20.70
CA TYR A 125 10.13 5.96 -19.37
C TYR A 125 10.59 4.78 -18.49
N ILE A 126 9.87 3.66 -18.52
CA ILE A 126 10.23 2.43 -17.79
C ILE A 126 11.57 1.90 -18.27
N GLU A 127 11.74 1.74 -19.59
CA GLU A 127 12.96 1.19 -20.21
C GLU A 127 14.20 2.00 -19.83
N LYS A 128 14.07 3.32 -19.76
CA LYS A 128 15.17 4.22 -19.39
C LYS A 128 15.48 4.25 -17.90
N ASN A 129 14.48 4.11 -17.02
CA ASN A 129 14.63 4.49 -15.60
C ASN A 129 14.34 3.37 -14.60
N GLN A 130 13.57 2.32 -14.95
CA GLN A 130 12.93 1.45 -13.96
C GLN A 130 13.11 -0.07 -14.19
N LEU A 131 13.86 -0.48 -15.21
CA LEU A 131 14.14 -1.91 -15.47
C LEU A 131 15.23 -2.52 -14.57
N ASN A 132 15.93 -1.71 -13.77
CA ASN A 132 16.95 -2.24 -12.87
C ASN A 132 16.32 -2.85 -11.61
N ALA A 133 16.09 -4.17 -11.65
CA ALA A 133 15.64 -4.98 -10.52
C ALA A 133 16.71 -5.97 -10.05
N GLN A 134 17.97 -5.54 -9.92
CA GLN A 134 19.11 -6.44 -9.62
C GLN A 134 18.91 -7.35 -8.40
N TRP A 135 18.20 -6.88 -7.37
CA TRP A 135 17.89 -7.70 -6.19
C TRP A 135 17.00 -8.90 -6.52
N VAL A 136 16.07 -8.77 -7.49
CA VAL A 136 15.24 -9.87 -7.99
C VAL A 136 16.10 -10.89 -8.71
N TYR A 137 17.00 -10.44 -9.59
CA TYR A 137 17.91 -11.32 -10.31
C TYR A 137 18.84 -12.07 -9.37
N ASN A 138 19.28 -11.45 -8.27
CA ASN A 138 20.07 -12.15 -7.26
C ASN A 138 19.30 -13.31 -6.61
N ILE A 139 17.98 -13.18 -6.43
CA ILE A 139 17.13 -14.27 -5.92
C ILE A 139 16.95 -15.36 -6.99
N ILE A 140 16.63 -14.97 -8.23
CA ILE A 140 16.41 -15.90 -9.36
C ILE A 140 17.68 -16.71 -9.68
N ASP A 141 18.84 -16.07 -9.68
CA ASP A 141 20.16 -16.69 -9.90
C ASP A 141 20.65 -17.48 -8.68
N GLY A 142 19.93 -17.44 -7.56
CA GLY A 142 20.30 -18.13 -6.33
C GLY A 142 21.49 -17.54 -5.57
N LYS A 143 21.80 -16.27 -5.80
CA LYS A 143 22.86 -15.50 -5.12
C LYS A 143 22.42 -14.96 -3.76
N SER A 144 21.12 -14.83 -3.51
CA SER A 144 20.56 -14.31 -2.24
C SER A 144 19.24 -14.96 -1.85
N GLU A 145 18.89 -14.90 -0.57
CA GLU A 145 17.60 -15.28 0.02
C GLU A 145 17.16 -16.74 -0.22
N ARG A 146 18.10 -17.64 -0.54
CA ARG A 146 17.83 -19.05 -0.83
C ARG A 146 17.11 -19.76 0.31
N GLU A 147 17.46 -19.42 1.54
CA GLU A 147 16.90 -19.96 2.77
C GLU A 147 15.44 -19.54 3.03
N ARG A 148 14.97 -18.48 2.35
CA ARG A 148 13.59 -17.97 2.49
C ARG A 148 12.64 -18.54 1.44
N ILE A 149 13.15 -19.25 0.44
CA ILE A 149 12.33 -19.81 -0.64
C ILE A 149 11.34 -20.84 -0.08
N LEU A 150 10.07 -20.67 -0.44
CA LEU A 150 8.96 -21.55 -0.06
C LEU A 150 8.68 -22.59 -1.15
N LEU A 151 8.68 -22.16 -2.41
CA LEU A 151 8.52 -22.99 -3.60
C LEU A 151 9.46 -22.51 -4.69
N GLU A 152 10.02 -23.43 -5.45
CA GLU A 152 10.82 -23.12 -6.63
C GLU A 152 10.64 -24.20 -7.69
N ASN A 153 10.52 -23.77 -8.94
CA ASN A 153 10.61 -24.63 -10.12
C ASN A 153 11.31 -23.89 -11.27
N ASP A 154 11.29 -24.45 -12.47
CA ASP A 154 11.95 -23.87 -13.64
C ASP A 154 11.32 -22.54 -14.11
N GLN A 155 10.08 -22.26 -13.72
CA GLN A 155 9.30 -21.12 -14.19
C GLN A 155 9.16 -20.00 -13.15
N PHE A 156 9.18 -20.29 -11.85
CA PHE A 156 8.98 -19.28 -10.80
C PHE A 156 9.59 -19.66 -9.44
N ILE A 157 9.72 -18.65 -8.58
CA ILE A 157 10.11 -18.74 -7.16
C ILE A 157 9.02 -18.10 -6.30
N VAL A 158 8.67 -18.71 -5.18
CA VAL A 158 7.77 -18.13 -4.17
C VAL A 158 8.52 -17.94 -2.86
N LEU A 159 8.42 -16.76 -2.26
CA LEU A 159 9.09 -16.41 -1.01
C LEU A 159 8.26 -15.41 -0.18
N PRO A 160 8.47 -15.32 1.15
CA PRO A 160 7.82 -14.30 1.98
C PRO A 160 8.18 -12.89 1.54
N ASP A 161 7.19 -12.00 1.53
CA ASP A 161 7.44 -10.56 1.40
C ASP A 161 8.19 -10.04 2.62
N ILE A 162 8.95 -8.95 2.47
CA ILE A 162 9.67 -8.31 3.60
C ILE A 162 8.71 -7.84 4.70
N MET A 163 7.45 -7.56 4.36
CA MET A 163 6.43 -7.09 5.29
C MET A 163 5.85 -8.20 6.17
N TRP A 164 6.10 -9.48 5.88
CA TRP A 164 5.56 -10.59 6.65
C TRP A 164 6.64 -11.28 7.48
N ASP A 165 6.40 -11.35 8.80
CA ASP A 165 7.32 -11.95 9.78
C ASP A 165 7.24 -13.48 9.87
N GLY A 166 6.34 -14.10 9.09
CA GLY A 166 6.13 -15.53 9.06
C GLY A 166 5.33 -16.09 10.24
N LYS A 167 4.78 -15.23 11.12
CA LYS A 167 4.12 -15.67 12.37
C LYS A 167 2.60 -15.62 12.27
N ALA A 168 2.04 -14.46 11.96
CA ALA A 168 0.59 -14.28 11.93
C ALA A 168 0.00 -14.71 10.57
N ILE A 169 -1.02 -15.57 10.61
CA ILE A 169 -1.65 -16.13 9.41
C ILE A 169 -2.49 -15.05 8.72
N GLU A 170 -3.13 -14.18 9.50
CA GLU A 170 -3.98 -13.09 9.03
C GLU A 170 -3.19 -12.01 8.29
N SER A 171 -1.86 -11.96 8.48
CA SER A 171 -0.95 -11.05 7.80
C SER A 171 -0.11 -11.71 6.72
N ILE A 172 -0.40 -12.97 6.33
CA ILE A 172 0.31 -13.65 5.24
C ILE A 172 0.44 -12.72 4.04
N HIS A 173 1.69 -12.60 3.57
CA HIS A 173 2.05 -11.91 2.35
C HIS A 173 3.29 -12.60 1.77
N VAL A 174 3.10 -13.28 0.64
CA VAL A 174 4.20 -13.90 -0.12
C VAL A 174 4.20 -13.39 -1.56
N LEU A 175 5.37 -13.40 -2.18
CA LEU A 175 5.58 -12.99 -3.57
C LEU A 175 5.87 -14.22 -4.42
N GLY A 176 5.22 -14.32 -5.57
CA GLY A 176 5.58 -15.23 -6.65
C GLY A 176 6.35 -14.47 -7.73
N LEU A 177 7.64 -14.74 -7.88
CA LEU A 177 8.53 -14.15 -8.88
C LEU A 177 8.64 -15.07 -10.09
N VAL A 178 8.28 -14.60 -11.28
CA VAL A 178 8.47 -15.35 -12.53
C VAL A 178 9.96 -15.38 -12.88
N LYS A 179 10.52 -16.48 -13.37
CA LYS A 179 11.96 -16.56 -13.70
C LYS A 179 12.32 -15.92 -15.05
N SER A 180 11.36 -15.76 -15.95
CA SER A 180 11.57 -15.05 -17.22
C SER A 180 11.91 -13.58 -16.97
N HIS A 181 12.93 -13.08 -17.65
CA HIS A 181 13.35 -11.66 -17.59
C HIS A 181 12.58 -10.80 -18.60
N ASP A 182 11.80 -11.40 -19.50
CA ASP A 182 11.15 -10.70 -20.62
C ASP A 182 9.76 -10.16 -20.26
N ILE A 183 9.29 -10.39 -19.03
CA ILE A 183 7.93 -10.02 -18.59
C ILE A 183 8.05 -9.04 -17.43
N HIS A 184 7.75 -7.76 -17.67
CA HIS A 184 7.98 -6.69 -16.70
C HIS A 184 6.72 -6.33 -15.91
N SER A 185 5.55 -6.45 -16.54
CA SER A 185 4.26 -6.15 -15.93
C SER A 185 3.12 -6.89 -16.66
N ILE A 186 1.87 -6.64 -16.25
CA ILE A 186 0.70 -7.18 -16.93
C ILE A 186 0.58 -6.73 -18.40
N ARG A 187 1.21 -5.61 -18.80
CA ARG A 187 1.26 -5.15 -20.20
C ARG A 187 1.98 -6.12 -21.14
N ASP A 188 2.88 -6.95 -20.62
CA ASP A 188 3.64 -7.94 -21.38
C ASP A 188 2.95 -9.31 -21.43
N LEU A 189 1.84 -9.49 -20.70
CA LEU A 189 1.14 -10.77 -20.64
C LEU A 189 0.43 -11.11 -21.95
N LYS A 190 0.46 -12.40 -22.31
CA LYS A 190 -0.05 -13.00 -23.55
C LYS A 190 -0.64 -14.38 -23.23
N PRO A 191 -1.44 -14.98 -24.12
CA PRO A 191 -2.03 -16.29 -23.89
C PRO A 191 -1.01 -17.40 -23.59
N GLU A 192 0.19 -17.33 -24.16
CA GLU A 192 1.29 -18.27 -23.88
C GLU A 192 1.73 -18.29 -22.41
N HIS A 193 1.44 -17.22 -21.65
CA HIS A 193 1.74 -17.13 -20.22
C HIS A 193 0.65 -17.75 -19.33
N ILE A 194 -0.53 -18.10 -19.85
CA ILE A 194 -1.63 -18.66 -19.05
C ILE A 194 -1.21 -19.90 -18.24
N PRO A 195 -0.54 -20.92 -18.82
CA PRO A 195 -0.12 -22.10 -18.05
C PRO A 195 0.82 -21.78 -16.89
N LEU A 196 1.71 -20.78 -17.07
CA LEU A 196 2.57 -20.27 -16.01
C LEU A 196 1.73 -19.68 -14.87
N LEU A 197 0.76 -18.82 -15.20
CA LEU A 197 -0.08 -18.13 -14.20
C LEU A 197 -0.98 -19.11 -13.44
N GLU A 198 -1.60 -20.07 -14.13
CA GLU A 198 -2.41 -21.11 -13.50
C GLU A 198 -1.57 -22.00 -12.57
N SER A 199 -0.37 -22.39 -12.99
CA SER A 199 0.58 -23.17 -12.19
C SER A 199 1.04 -22.39 -10.95
N LEU A 200 1.41 -21.12 -11.10
CA LEU A 200 1.82 -20.25 -10.01
C LEU A 200 0.68 -20.06 -8.99
N LEU A 201 -0.54 -19.79 -9.47
CA LEU A 201 -1.73 -19.62 -8.63
C LEU A 201 -2.05 -20.89 -7.82
N ALA A 202 -2.17 -22.03 -8.50
CA ALA A 202 -2.57 -23.29 -7.89
C ALA A 202 -1.54 -23.79 -6.88
N LYS A 203 -0.27 -23.89 -7.29
CA LYS A 203 0.81 -24.43 -6.43
C LYS A 203 1.04 -23.56 -5.19
N THR A 204 0.98 -22.24 -5.34
CA THR A 204 1.17 -21.33 -4.21
C THR A 204 0.01 -21.44 -3.21
N LYS A 205 -1.25 -21.44 -3.68
CA LYS A 205 -2.42 -21.60 -2.79
C LYS A 205 -2.40 -22.96 -2.08
N GLU A 206 -2.04 -24.03 -2.77
CA GLU A 206 -1.91 -25.38 -2.20
C GLU A 206 -0.83 -25.43 -1.12
N PHE A 207 0.36 -24.89 -1.40
CA PHE A 207 1.45 -24.85 -0.44
C PHE A 207 1.11 -24.03 0.80
N LEU A 208 0.53 -22.83 0.62
CA LEU A 208 0.14 -21.98 1.75
C LEU A 208 -0.93 -22.67 2.61
N SER A 209 -1.89 -23.35 1.98
CA SER A 209 -2.93 -24.09 2.70
C SER A 209 -2.34 -25.25 3.49
N SER A 210 -1.41 -26.01 2.89
CA SER A 210 -0.79 -27.17 3.51
C SER A 210 0.16 -26.80 4.63
N LYS A 211 0.96 -25.74 4.45
CA LYS A 211 1.99 -25.32 5.42
C LYS A 211 1.44 -24.49 6.57
N TYR A 212 0.48 -23.62 6.31
CA TYR A 212 -0.02 -22.65 7.30
C TYR A 212 -1.47 -22.88 7.72
N GLY A 213 -2.16 -23.88 7.17
CA GLY A 213 -3.55 -24.21 7.53
C GLY A 213 -4.58 -23.16 7.10
N ILE A 214 -4.19 -22.18 6.28
CA ILE A 214 -5.10 -21.16 5.74
C ILE A 214 -5.95 -21.76 4.62
N SER A 215 -7.22 -21.35 4.52
CA SER A 215 -8.06 -21.77 3.39
C SER A 215 -7.58 -21.11 2.10
N SER A 216 -7.47 -21.87 1.01
CA SER A 216 -7.17 -21.30 -0.31
C SER A 216 -8.19 -20.24 -0.77
N LYS A 217 -9.42 -20.32 -0.26
CA LYS A 217 -10.50 -19.34 -0.51
C LYS A 217 -10.29 -18.01 0.21
N THR A 218 -9.43 -17.98 1.22
CA THR A 218 -9.07 -16.76 1.96
C THR A 218 -7.74 -16.17 1.50
N ILE A 219 -7.18 -16.67 0.41
CA ILE A 219 -5.96 -16.15 -0.22
C ILE A 219 -6.34 -15.35 -1.46
N ARG A 220 -6.02 -14.06 -1.45
CA ARG A 220 -6.10 -13.17 -2.62
C ARG A 220 -4.78 -13.26 -3.39
N ALA A 221 -4.85 -13.48 -4.70
CA ALA A 221 -3.70 -13.45 -5.60
C ALA A 221 -3.88 -12.31 -6.61
N PHE A 222 -2.92 -11.41 -6.74
CA PHE A 222 -3.05 -10.25 -7.61
C PHE A 222 -1.71 -9.67 -8.08
N PHE A 223 -1.73 -8.99 -9.22
CA PHE A 223 -0.64 -8.14 -9.70
C PHE A 223 -0.86 -6.69 -9.26
N HIS A 224 0.22 -5.94 -9.10
CA HIS A 224 0.15 -4.47 -9.07
C HIS A 224 0.31 -3.90 -10.48
N TYR A 225 -0.46 -2.86 -10.80
CA TYR A 225 -0.19 -1.96 -11.91
C TYR A 225 -0.34 -0.49 -11.48
N PRO A 226 0.71 0.35 -11.61
CA PRO A 226 2.07 -0.04 -11.94
C PRO A 226 2.68 -0.89 -10.81
N PRO A 227 3.56 -1.84 -11.14
CA PRO A 227 4.29 -2.61 -10.13
C PRO A 227 5.31 -1.72 -9.40
N THR A 228 5.74 -2.15 -8.21
CA THR A 228 6.79 -1.42 -7.46
C THR A 228 8.17 -1.57 -8.12
N PHE A 229 8.37 -2.63 -8.90
CA PHE A 229 9.55 -2.90 -9.71
C PHE A 229 9.13 -3.68 -10.96
N TYR A 230 9.78 -3.41 -12.09
CA TYR A 230 9.38 -3.95 -13.40
C TYR A 230 10.00 -5.31 -13.68
N HIS A 231 9.51 -6.31 -12.95
CA HIS A 231 9.75 -7.73 -13.16
C HIS A 231 8.49 -8.46 -12.69
N LEU A 232 7.87 -9.29 -13.53
CA LEU A 232 6.53 -9.81 -13.24
C LEU A 232 6.51 -10.60 -11.92
N HIS A 233 5.64 -10.15 -11.00
CA HIS A 233 5.43 -10.78 -9.71
C HIS A 233 3.96 -10.76 -9.31
N VAL A 234 3.57 -11.79 -8.55
CA VAL A 234 2.23 -11.96 -7.99
C VAL A 234 2.30 -11.82 -6.48
N HIS A 235 1.41 -10.99 -5.92
CA HIS A 235 1.18 -10.93 -4.49
C HIS A 235 0.16 -11.98 -4.09
N PHE A 236 0.46 -12.78 -3.06
CA PHE A 236 -0.47 -13.69 -2.42
C PHE A 236 -0.64 -13.25 -0.97
N THR A 237 -1.85 -12.82 -0.61
CA THR A 237 -2.14 -12.30 0.74
C THR A 237 -3.38 -12.94 1.34
N ALA A 238 -3.44 -13.01 2.68
CA ALA A 238 -4.70 -13.29 3.36
C ALA A 238 -5.71 -12.16 3.09
N LEU A 239 -7.00 -12.46 2.96
CA LEU A 239 -8.04 -11.46 2.71
C LEU A 239 -8.11 -10.37 3.80
N GLN A 240 -7.72 -10.72 5.02
CA GLN A 240 -7.64 -9.84 6.19
C GLN A 240 -6.49 -8.83 6.07
N ASN A 241 -5.42 -9.17 5.35
CA ASN A 241 -4.32 -8.26 5.08
C ASN A 241 -4.72 -7.25 3.99
N ARG A 242 -4.98 -6.00 4.40
CA ARG A 242 -5.40 -4.91 3.50
C ARG A 242 -4.31 -3.89 3.21
N LEU A 243 -3.13 -4.02 3.85
CA LEU A 243 -2.05 -3.04 3.73
C LEU A 243 -1.06 -3.36 2.59
N CYS A 244 -1.46 -4.22 1.67
CA CYS A 244 -0.61 -4.81 0.63
C CYS A 244 -0.83 -4.20 -0.77
N GLY A 245 -1.43 -3.03 -0.88
CA GLY A 245 -1.73 -2.42 -2.17
C GLY A 245 -2.83 -3.15 -2.94
N CYS A 246 -3.87 -3.65 -2.25
CA CYS A 246 -4.95 -4.45 -2.83
C CYS A 246 -6.14 -3.61 -3.32
N GLU A 247 -5.99 -2.30 -3.42
CA GLU A 247 -7.04 -1.37 -3.88
C GLU A 247 -7.27 -1.51 -5.39
N VAL A 248 -8.49 -1.20 -5.85
CA VAL A 248 -8.92 -1.45 -7.24
C VAL A 248 -8.13 -0.62 -8.27
N GLU A 249 -7.63 0.55 -7.88
CA GLU A 249 -6.79 1.42 -8.69
C GLU A 249 -5.32 0.96 -8.75
N ARG A 250 -5.04 -0.29 -8.35
CA ARG A 250 -3.70 -0.88 -8.43
C ARG A 250 -3.70 -2.39 -8.62
N ALA A 251 -4.57 -3.10 -7.91
CA ALA A 251 -4.57 -4.56 -7.88
C ALA A 251 -5.40 -5.18 -8.99
N HIS A 252 -4.83 -6.16 -9.68
CA HIS A 252 -5.50 -6.98 -10.69
C HIS A 252 -5.47 -8.45 -10.27
N LEU A 253 -6.63 -9.05 -10.00
CA LEU A 253 -6.71 -10.46 -9.60
C LEU A 253 -6.09 -11.35 -10.68
N VAL A 254 -5.33 -12.38 -10.26
CA VAL A 254 -4.68 -13.30 -11.20
C VAL A 254 -5.72 -14.08 -12.01
N GLU A 255 -6.80 -14.49 -11.36
CA GLU A 255 -7.94 -15.15 -12.01
C GLU A 255 -8.54 -14.28 -13.13
N ASP A 256 -8.83 -13.00 -12.85
CA ASP A 256 -9.36 -12.08 -13.85
C ASP A 256 -8.36 -11.88 -15.01
N VAL A 257 -7.07 -11.77 -14.71
CA VAL A 257 -6.01 -11.62 -15.71
C VAL A 257 -5.95 -12.83 -16.64
N ILE A 258 -6.06 -14.04 -16.09
CA ILE A 258 -6.14 -15.27 -16.88
C ILE A 258 -7.37 -15.26 -17.78
N ASP A 259 -8.53 -14.90 -17.25
CA ASP A 259 -9.78 -14.85 -18.02
C ASP A 259 -9.73 -13.80 -19.14
N HIS A 260 -9.17 -12.62 -18.87
CA HIS A 260 -8.94 -11.59 -19.88
C HIS A 260 -8.06 -12.09 -21.04
N LEU A 261 -6.98 -12.81 -20.75
CA LEU A 261 -6.09 -13.39 -21.77
C LEU A 261 -6.75 -14.51 -22.57
N LYS A 262 -7.68 -15.26 -21.97
CA LYS A 262 -8.49 -16.27 -22.66
C LYS A 262 -9.52 -15.63 -23.59
N LEU A 263 -10.08 -14.48 -23.20
CA LEU A 263 -11.08 -13.75 -23.99
C LEU A 263 -10.46 -12.97 -25.15
N GLN A 264 -9.30 -12.36 -24.96
CA GLN A 264 -8.64 -11.55 -25.98
C GLN A 264 -7.12 -11.67 -25.87
N SER A 265 -6.49 -12.12 -26.95
CA SER A 265 -5.05 -12.42 -26.98
C SER A 265 -4.14 -11.23 -26.71
N ASN A 266 -4.57 -10.03 -27.09
CA ASN A 266 -3.85 -8.78 -26.88
C ASN A 266 -4.50 -7.87 -25.82
N TYR A 267 -5.30 -8.44 -24.90
CA TYR A 267 -6.13 -7.68 -23.96
C TYR A 267 -5.34 -6.59 -23.25
N TYR A 268 -4.22 -6.95 -22.61
CA TYR A 268 -3.43 -6.00 -21.83
C TYR A 268 -2.62 -5.02 -22.67
N GLN A 269 -2.36 -5.32 -23.95
CA GLN A 269 -1.71 -4.38 -24.86
C GLN A 269 -2.67 -3.28 -25.32
N ILE A 270 -3.98 -3.57 -25.42
CA ILE A 270 -4.98 -2.62 -25.92
C ILE A 270 -5.83 -1.97 -24.83
N LYS A 271 -5.99 -2.63 -23.67
CA LYS A 271 -6.85 -2.16 -22.59
C LYS A 271 -6.31 -0.86 -21.99
N THR A 272 -7.17 0.12 -21.79
CA THR A 272 -6.87 1.29 -20.95
C THR A 272 -6.78 0.85 -19.49
N LEU A 273 -5.65 1.13 -18.84
CA LEU A 273 -5.41 0.82 -17.43
C LEU A 273 -5.53 2.10 -16.60
N TYR A 274 -6.15 1.99 -15.42
CA TYR A 274 -6.33 3.09 -14.50
C TYR A 274 -5.52 2.84 -13.24
N TYR A 275 -4.73 3.82 -12.82
CA TYR A 275 -3.90 3.69 -11.63
C TYR A 275 -3.57 5.01 -10.97
N LYS A 276 -3.21 4.97 -9.70
CA LYS A 276 -2.77 6.17 -8.97
C LYS A 276 -1.28 6.42 -9.16
N VAL A 277 -0.91 7.68 -9.44
CA VAL A 277 0.49 8.15 -9.48
C VAL A 277 0.65 9.31 -8.52
N ALA A 278 1.77 9.35 -7.81
CA ALA A 278 2.07 10.48 -6.93
C ALA A 278 2.37 11.73 -7.78
N VAL A 279 1.81 12.88 -7.41
CA VAL A 279 1.95 14.14 -8.19
C VAL A 279 3.42 14.61 -8.31
N ASN A 280 4.28 14.15 -7.41
CA ASN A 280 5.72 14.44 -7.46
C ASN A 280 6.55 13.37 -8.20
N ASP A 281 5.91 12.33 -8.74
CA ASP A 281 6.56 11.31 -9.54
C ASP A 281 6.99 11.91 -10.89
N PRO A 282 8.21 11.62 -11.40
CA PRO A 282 8.61 12.08 -12.72
C PRO A 282 7.69 11.62 -13.85
N LEU A 283 7.09 10.43 -13.75
CA LEU A 283 6.14 9.92 -14.74
C LEU A 283 4.85 10.75 -14.78
N TYR A 284 4.39 11.25 -13.63
CA TYR A 284 3.19 12.09 -13.55
C TYR A 284 3.31 13.32 -14.48
N LYS A 285 4.47 13.99 -14.48
CA LYS A 285 4.70 15.17 -15.31
C LYS A 285 4.64 14.88 -16.81
N LEU A 286 5.13 13.71 -17.23
CA LEU A 286 5.10 13.29 -18.64
C LEU A 286 3.66 13.00 -19.09
N LEU A 287 2.86 12.42 -18.19
CA LEU A 287 1.45 12.09 -18.45
C LEU A 287 0.57 13.36 -18.46
N GLU A 288 0.81 14.30 -17.53
CA GLU A 288 0.09 15.57 -17.45
C GLU A 288 0.30 16.42 -18.71
N GLN A 289 1.54 16.51 -19.20
CA GLN A 289 1.86 17.27 -20.42
C GLN A 289 1.15 16.73 -21.67
N GLU A 290 1.02 15.41 -21.80
CA GLU A 290 0.30 14.78 -22.92
C GLU A 290 -1.21 15.03 -22.87
N GLU A 291 -1.79 15.13 -21.67
CA GLU A 291 -3.21 15.48 -21.51
C GLU A 291 -3.46 16.94 -21.89
N GLU A 292 -2.54 17.85 -21.53
CA GLU A 292 -2.59 19.26 -21.93
C GLU A 292 -2.45 19.44 -23.45
N ASP A 293 -1.54 18.72 -24.10
CA ASP A 293 -1.32 18.80 -25.55
C ASP A 293 -2.52 18.28 -26.39
N LYS A 294 -3.44 17.53 -25.76
CA LYS A 294 -4.67 17.00 -26.38
C LYS A 294 -5.92 17.85 -26.12
N ALA A 295 -5.86 18.82 -25.21
CA ALA A 295 -6.98 19.67 -24.81
C ALA A 295 -7.10 20.93 -25.69
#